data_AF-A0A4Y9PW93-F1
#
_entry.id   AF-A0A4Y9PW93-F1
#
_cell.length_a   1.000
_cell.length_b   1.000
_cell.length_c   1.000
_cell.angle_alpha   90.00
_cell.angle_beta   90.00
_cell.angle_gamma   90.00
#
_symmetry.space_group_name_H-M   'P 1'
#
loop_
_entity.id
_entity.type
_entity.pdbx_description
1 polymer ?
#
loop_
_entity_poly.entity_id
_entity_poly.type
_entity_poly.pdbx_seq_one_letter_code
_entity_poly.pdbx_strand_id
1 'polypeptide(L)'
;MSLHMIPGRIPQWDVSDRFRKARESVDLTQAQMAERTGISRRTISYIEAGVKTPGVKELNLWQMATGVPRKWLETGEAPHDGGAPDPLPGLDSNQEPIG
;
A
#
# COMPACT_ATOMS: atom_id res chain seq x y z
N MET A 1 -18.39 -20.43 36.73
CA MET A 1 -17.17 -20.29 35.92
C MET A 1 -17.33 -19.03 35.09
N SER A 2 -16.66 -17.93 35.45
CA SER A 2 -16.83 -16.64 34.78
C SER A 2 -15.88 -16.55 33.58
N LEU A 3 -16.43 -16.24 32.40
CA LEU A 3 -15.68 -15.99 31.19
C LEU A 3 -14.88 -14.69 31.37
N HIS A 4 -13.58 -14.80 31.61
CA HIS A 4 -12.67 -13.66 31.58
C HIS A 4 -12.50 -13.22 30.12
N MET A 5 -13.26 -12.21 29.71
CA MET A 5 -13.10 -11.56 28.41
C MET A 5 -11.74 -10.88 28.40
N ILE A 6 -10.78 -11.45 27.68
CA ILE A 6 -9.55 -10.73 27.33
C ILE A 6 -10.00 -9.52 26.50
N PRO A 7 -9.70 -8.27 26.91
CA PRO A 7 -10.10 -7.09 26.15
C PRO A 7 -9.59 -7.25 24.71
N GLY A 8 -10.48 -7.09 23.74
CA GLY A 8 -10.16 -7.29 22.33
C GLY A 8 -8.99 -6.40 21.91
N ARG A 9 -7.87 -7.01 21.52
CA ARG A 9 -6.68 -6.28 21.05
C ARG A 9 -6.93 -5.82 19.62
N ILE A 10 -6.98 -4.51 19.40
CA ILE A 10 -7.05 -3.94 18.05
C ILE A 10 -5.66 -4.04 17.41
N PRO A 11 -5.49 -4.75 16.27
CA PRO A 11 -4.21 -4.81 15.58
C PRO A 11 -3.82 -3.43 15.07
N GLN A 12 -2.53 -3.11 15.15
CA GLN A 12 -1.97 -1.88 14.59
C GLN A 12 -1.28 -2.23 13.28
N TRP A 13 -1.54 -1.46 12.24
CA TRP A 13 -0.93 -1.64 10.92
C TRP A 13 0.45 -0.98 10.90
N ASP A 14 1.44 -1.70 10.39
CA ASP A 14 2.81 -1.20 10.29
C ASP A 14 3.33 -1.19 8.84
N VAL A 15 4.61 -0.82 8.69
CA VAL A 15 5.30 -0.80 7.39
C VAL A 15 5.38 -2.20 6.77
N SER A 16 5.52 -3.24 7.58
CA SER A 16 5.64 -4.62 7.15
C SER A 16 4.34 -5.14 6.56
N ASP A 17 3.21 -4.75 7.13
CA ASP A 17 1.88 -5.04 6.58
C ASP A 17 1.68 -4.36 5.23
N ARG A 18 2.16 -3.13 5.05
CA ARG A 18 2.09 -2.42 3.76
C ARG A 18 2.93 -3.11 2.68
N PHE A 19 4.12 -3.59 3.02
CA PHE A 19 4.96 -4.37 2.10
C PHE A 19 4.28 -5.67 1.66
N ARG A 20 3.67 -6.39 2.61
CA ARG A 20 2.87 -7.59 2.30
C ARG A 20 1.70 -7.24 1.38
N LYS A 21 0.94 -6.19 1.74
CA LYS A 21 -0.24 -5.76 1.00
C LYS A 21 0.09 -5.34 -0.43
N ALA A 22 1.19 -4.63 -0.64
CA ALA A 22 1.67 -4.22 -1.96
C ALA A 22 2.08 -5.42 -2.83
N ARG A 23 2.67 -6.46 -2.24
CA ARG A 23 2.99 -7.70 -2.95
C ARG A 23 1.72 -8.45 -3.35
N GLU A 24 0.78 -8.56 -2.43
CA GLU A 24 -0.48 -9.29 -2.64
C GLU A 24 -1.42 -8.58 -3.60
N SER A 25 -1.39 -7.24 -3.67
CA SER A 25 -2.22 -6.49 -4.63
C SER A 25 -1.85 -6.73 -6.09
N VAL A 26 -0.69 -7.34 -6.36
CA VAL A 26 -0.24 -7.73 -7.70
C VAL A 26 -0.08 -9.26 -7.83
N ASP A 27 -0.74 -10.02 -6.94
CA ASP A 27 -0.81 -11.49 -6.94
C ASP A 27 0.55 -12.21 -6.94
N LEU A 28 1.58 -11.59 -6.35
CA LEU A 28 2.90 -12.20 -6.25
C LEU A 28 3.04 -13.02 -4.96
N THR A 29 3.62 -14.21 -5.06
CA THR A 29 4.14 -14.94 -3.89
C THR A 29 5.45 -14.33 -3.40
N GLN A 30 5.86 -14.63 -2.16
CA GLN A 30 7.17 -14.22 -1.65
C GLN A 30 8.35 -14.77 -2.48
N ALA A 31 8.17 -15.95 -3.11
CA ALA A 31 9.19 -16.53 -3.99
C ALA A 31 9.31 -15.73 -5.30
N GLN A 32 8.19 -15.41 -5.95
CA GLN A 32 8.18 -14.59 -7.16
C GLN A 32 8.69 -13.16 -6.87
N MET A 33 8.37 -12.61 -5.70
CA MET A 33 8.91 -11.32 -5.27
C MET A 33 10.43 -11.35 -5.09
N ALA A 34 10.95 -12.44 -4.52
CA ALA A 34 12.39 -12.67 -4.39
C ALA A 34 13.08 -12.74 -5.75
N GLU A 35 12.49 -13.47 -6.71
CA GLU A 35 12.99 -13.56 -8.08
C GLU A 35 13.01 -12.21 -8.79
N ARG A 36 11.94 -11.39 -8.64
CA ARG A 36 11.85 -10.07 -9.27
C ARG A 36 12.81 -9.03 -8.69
N THR A 37 13.02 -9.06 -7.38
CA THR A 37 13.82 -8.04 -6.67
C THR A 37 15.28 -8.43 -6.48
N GLY A 38 15.63 -9.71 -6.69
CA GLY A 38 16.94 -10.27 -6.33
C GLY A 38 17.20 -10.33 -4.82
N ILE A 39 16.19 -10.04 -4.00
CA ILE A 39 16.26 -10.19 -2.54
C ILE A 39 15.98 -11.66 -2.19
N SER A 40 16.69 -12.22 -1.22
CA SER A 40 16.41 -13.59 -0.78
C SER A 40 14.98 -13.72 -0.21
N ARG A 41 14.31 -14.84 -0.50
CA ARG A 41 12.97 -15.14 0.04
C ARG A 41 12.89 -15.00 1.57
N ARG A 42 13.98 -15.33 2.28
CA ARG A 42 14.11 -15.15 3.73
C ARG A 42 14.00 -13.67 4.13
N THR A 43 14.71 -12.78 3.44
CA THR A 43 14.64 -11.35 3.70
C THR A 43 13.27 -10.78 3.40
N ILE A 44 12.61 -11.22 2.30
CA ILE A 44 11.21 -10.84 2.01
C ILE A 44 10.31 -11.22 3.20
N SER A 45 10.40 -12.47 3.66
CA SER A 45 9.62 -12.96 4.80
C SER A 45 9.91 -12.18 6.09
N TYR A 46 11.17 -11.82 6.36
CA TYR A 46 11.53 -11.04 7.56
C TYR A 46 11.01 -9.61 7.51
N ILE A 47 10.99 -8.98 6.33
CA ILE A 47 10.40 -7.66 6.15
C ILE A 47 8.91 -7.74 6.41
N GLU A 48 8.18 -8.67 5.77
CA GLU A 48 6.73 -8.78 5.94
C GLU A 48 6.34 -9.18 7.37
N ALA A 49 7.17 -9.95 8.07
CA ALA A 49 6.91 -10.34 9.46
C ALA A 49 7.30 -9.28 10.52
N GLY A 50 7.80 -8.11 10.11
CA GLY A 50 8.24 -7.07 11.07
C GLY A 50 9.56 -7.38 11.77
N VAL A 51 10.26 -8.46 11.39
CA VAL A 51 11.56 -8.87 11.96
C VAL A 51 12.69 -7.95 11.47
N LYS A 52 12.59 -7.45 10.24
CA LYS A 52 13.54 -6.53 9.64
C LYS A 52 12.84 -5.27 9.15
N THR A 53 13.24 -4.11 9.65
CA THR A 53 12.80 -2.82 9.10
C THR A 53 13.34 -2.64 7.68
N PRO A 54 12.48 -2.38 6.67
CA PRO A 54 12.93 -2.16 5.31
C PRO A 54 13.72 -0.86 5.19
N GLY A 55 14.82 -0.88 4.46
CA GLY A 55 15.58 0.32 4.13
C GLY A 55 15.12 0.95 2.81
N VAL A 56 15.82 2.02 2.41
CA VAL A 56 15.57 2.73 1.14
C VAL A 56 15.70 1.79 -0.06
N LYS A 57 16.64 0.83 -0.02
CA LYS A 57 16.82 -0.16 -1.08
C LYS A 57 15.57 -1.02 -1.24
N GLU A 58 15.06 -1.59 -0.15
CA GLU A 58 13.88 -2.45 -0.17
C GLU A 58 12.63 -1.68 -0.61
N LEU A 59 12.45 -0.44 -0.15
CA LEU A 59 11.37 0.45 -0.59
C LEU A 59 11.37 0.65 -2.11
N ASN A 60 12.53 0.98 -2.68
CA ASN A 60 12.65 1.20 -4.13
C ASN A 60 12.40 -0.09 -4.92
N LEU A 61 12.90 -1.24 -4.44
CA LEU A 61 12.68 -2.53 -5.08
C LEU A 61 11.21 -2.94 -5.05
N TRP A 62 10.50 -2.70 -3.95
CA TRP A 62 9.05 -2.93 -3.88
C TRP A 62 8.29 -2.04 -4.84
N GLN A 63 8.61 -0.75 -4.89
CA GLN A 63 7.99 0.18 -5.84
C GLN A 63 8.17 -0.30 -7.28
N MET A 64 9.39 -0.70 -7.65
CA MET A 64 9.67 -1.19 -9.01
C MET A 64 8.95 -2.51 -9.33
N ALA A 65 8.87 -3.44 -8.37
CA ALA A 65 8.28 -4.76 -8.60
C ALA A 65 6.74 -4.77 -8.58
N THR A 66 6.13 -3.87 -7.80
CA THR A 66 4.68 -3.83 -7.55
C THR A 66 3.97 -2.64 -8.18
N GLY A 67 4.72 -1.59 -8.57
CA GLY A 67 4.16 -0.31 -9.00
C GLY A 67 3.60 0.54 -7.87
N VAL A 68 3.58 0.04 -6.63
CA VAL A 68 3.05 0.78 -5.48
C VAL A 68 4.01 1.90 -5.07
N PRO A 69 3.54 3.16 -4.94
CA PRO A 69 4.40 4.28 -4.61
C PRO A 69 5.16 4.11 -3.29
N ARG A 70 6.45 4.47 -3.28
CA ARG A 70 7.27 4.45 -2.06
C ARG A 70 6.63 5.21 -0.90
N LYS A 71 6.04 6.38 -1.17
CA LYS A 71 5.39 7.20 -0.12
C LYS A 71 4.34 6.37 0.63
N TRP A 72 3.50 5.65 -0.10
CA TRP A 72 2.49 4.79 0.50
C TRP A 72 3.12 3.63 1.28
N LEU A 73 4.16 2.97 0.75
CA LEU A 73 4.87 1.92 1.48
C LEU A 73 5.44 2.43 2.81
N GLU A 74 5.99 3.64 2.82
CA GLU A 74 6.67 4.25 3.97
C GLU A 74 5.67 4.76 5.02
N THR A 75 4.64 5.50 4.62
CA THR A 75 3.74 6.22 5.55
C THR A 75 2.31 5.67 5.58
N GLY A 76 1.90 4.90 4.58
CA GLY A 76 0.49 4.51 4.37
C GLY A 76 -0.36 5.59 3.71
N GLU A 77 0.20 6.76 3.41
CA GLU A 77 -0.50 7.82 2.69
C GLU A 77 -0.43 7.58 1.19
N ALA A 78 -1.58 7.55 0.52
CA ALA A 78 -1.60 7.59 -0.93
C ALA A 78 -0.92 8.89 -1.40
N PRO A 79 -0.14 8.86 -2.50
CA PRO A 79 0.20 10.10 -3.16
C PRO A 79 -1.11 10.80 -3.49
N HIS A 80 -1.25 12.07 -3.10
CA HIS A 80 -2.41 12.86 -3.47
C HIS A 80 -2.50 12.86 -5.00
N ASP A 81 -3.50 12.16 -5.54
CA ASP A 81 -3.92 12.28 -6.92
C ASP A 81 -4.35 13.74 -7.08
N GLY A 82 -3.47 14.57 -7.63
CA GLY A 82 -3.81 15.95 -7.97
C GLY A 82 -4.83 15.98 -9.10
N GLY A 83 -6.08 15.58 -8.84
CA GLY A 83 -7.12 15.56 -9.86
C GLY A 83 -8.40 14.78 -9.52
N ALA A 84 -9.10 15.13 -8.44
CA ALA A 84 -10.43 15.64 -8.75
C ALA A 84 -10.20 17.08 -9.23
N PRO A 85 -10.64 17.50 -10.43
CA PRO A 85 -10.81 18.93 -10.60
C PRO A 85 -11.65 19.42 -9.40
N ASP A 86 -11.34 20.61 -8.89
CA ASP A 86 -12.32 21.38 -8.12
C ASP A 86 -13.71 21.08 -8.69
N PRO A 87 -14.74 20.81 -7.86
CA PRO A 87 -16.08 20.52 -8.38
C PRO A 87 -16.34 21.55 -9.47
N LEU A 88 -16.43 21.05 -10.71
CA LEU A 88 -16.44 21.88 -11.92
C LEU A 88 -17.31 23.10 -11.60
N PRO A 89 -16.80 24.34 -11.70
CA PRO A 89 -17.65 25.52 -11.57
C PRO A 89 -18.82 25.26 -12.50
N GLY A 90 -20.03 25.22 -11.91
CA GLY A 90 -21.16 24.46 -12.42
C GLY A 90 -21.21 24.40 -13.94
N LEU A 91 -21.28 23.18 -14.49
CA LEU A 91 -21.91 23.02 -15.79
C LEU A 91 -23.33 23.58 -15.61
N ASP A 92 -23.48 24.87 -15.89
CA ASP A 92 -24.75 25.52 -16.14
C ASP A 92 -25.25 24.86 -17.43
N SER A 93 -25.91 23.73 -17.22
CA SER A 93 -26.59 22.95 -18.23
C SER A 93 -27.81 23.74 -18.66
N ASN A 94 -27.56 24.85 -19.34
CA ASN A 94 -28.54 25.79 -19.88
C ASN A 94 -27.94 26.58 -21.07
N GLN A 95 -27.17 25.89 -21.92
CA GLN A 95 -27.10 26.31 -23.32
C GLN A 95 -28.47 26.01 -23.95
N GLU A 96 -29.39 26.96 -23.83
CA GLU A 96 -30.61 26.95 -24.63
C GLU A 96 -30.24 27.07 -26.12
N PRO A 97 -30.90 26.32 -27.01
CA PRO A 97 -30.70 26.48 -28.44
C PRO A 97 -31.21 27.85 -28.90
N ILE A 98 -30.44 28.44 -29.82
CA ILE A 98 -30.76 29.65 -30.57
C ILE A 98 -32.22 29.67 -31.07
N GLY A 99 -32.92 30.75 -30.75
CA GLY A 99 -34.19 31.16 -31.35
C GLY A 99 -34.11 32.60 -31.80
#